data_AF-A0A5C7XT57-F1
#
_entry.id   AF-A0A5C7XT57-F1
#
_cell.length_a   1.000
_cell.length_b   1.000
_cell.length_c   1.000
_cell.angle_alpha   90.00
_cell.angle_beta   90.00
_cell.angle_gamma   90.00
#
_symmetry.space_group_name_H-M   'P 1'
#
loop_
_entity.id
_entity.type
_entity.pdbx_description
1 polymer ?
#
loop_
_entity_poly.entity_id
_entity_poly.type
_entity_poly.pdbx_seq_one_letter_code
_entity_poly.pdbx_strand_id
1 'polypeptide(L)'
;MTVDEQAAEPDLDPRQLPSVTLDGWRRFVDAKPAIFDLPDHDYYSTLTGAEKLAFDDRRMAYHSELVIIETSTVRHITRQGRLLTLLNQRECGARRSMIVSGPWASGKTTTIKLLGKIHEQNVRRRYPGQDRIPVVYITTPPKGSPRKLASEFANFLGLPTRQRHNTTDIADAVCHVLTEARTDIVIVDITDRT
;
A
#
# COMPACT_ATOMS: atom_id res chain seq x y z
N MET A 1 -11.38 38.20 -10.10
CA MET A 1 -10.40 37.81 -9.05
C MET A 1 -10.59 36.33 -8.82
N THR A 2 -9.92 35.53 -9.65
CA THR A 2 -10.00 34.07 -9.67
C THR A 2 -8.59 33.58 -9.40
N VAL A 3 -8.51 32.72 -8.40
CA VAL A 3 -7.28 32.24 -7.78
C VAL A 3 -6.62 31.25 -8.73
N ASP A 4 -5.32 31.44 -8.94
CA ASP A 4 -4.44 30.63 -9.77
C ASP A 4 -4.31 29.24 -9.14
N GLU A 5 -4.97 28.24 -9.72
CA GLU A 5 -4.86 26.83 -9.32
C GLU A 5 -3.66 26.24 -10.06
N GLN A 6 -2.45 26.59 -9.59
CA GLN A 6 -1.23 25.89 -9.98
C GLN A 6 -1.38 24.42 -9.54
N ALA A 7 -1.69 23.57 -10.52
CA ALA A 7 -1.65 22.13 -10.35
C ALA A 7 -0.24 21.76 -9.89
N ALA A 8 -0.10 21.40 -8.61
CA ALA A 8 1.16 20.96 -8.04
C ALA A 8 1.71 19.83 -8.93
N GLU A 9 2.92 20.04 -9.48
CA GLU A 9 3.63 18.99 -10.21
C GLU A 9 3.64 17.73 -9.33
N PRO A 10 3.30 16.55 -9.88
CA PRO A 10 3.37 15.33 -9.11
C PRO A 10 4.82 15.17 -8.63
N ASP A 11 4.99 15.10 -7.32
CA ASP A 11 6.25 14.82 -6.64
C ASP A 11 6.70 13.40 -7.03
N LEU A 12 7.33 13.30 -8.20
CA LEU A 12 7.92 12.10 -8.73
C LEU A 12 9.30 11.89 -8.08
N ASP A 13 9.35 11.81 -6.74
CA ASP A 13 10.54 11.32 -6.06
C ASP A 13 10.79 9.87 -6.53
N PRO A 14 11.91 9.58 -7.23
CA PRO A 14 12.20 8.25 -7.73
C PRO A 14 12.37 7.20 -6.61
N ARG A 15 12.46 7.62 -5.35
CA ARG A 15 12.60 6.74 -4.18
C ARG A 15 11.26 6.55 -3.47
N GLN A 16 10.38 5.74 -4.07
CA GLN A 16 9.18 5.27 -3.37
C GLN A 16 9.59 4.51 -2.10
N LEU A 17 9.11 4.98 -0.94
CA LEU A 17 9.31 4.28 0.33
C LEU A 17 8.67 2.89 0.25
N PRO A 18 9.36 1.82 0.69
CA PRO A 18 8.79 0.49 0.69
C PRO A 18 7.50 0.44 1.52
N SER A 19 6.44 -0.12 0.94
CA SER A 19 5.13 -0.26 1.60
C SER A 19 5.14 -1.22 2.80
N VAL A 20 6.28 -1.83 3.11
CA VAL A 20 6.53 -2.66 4.31
C VAL A 20 6.91 -1.81 5.54
N THR A 21 6.85 -0.48 5.42
CA THR A 21 6.92 0.49 6.53
C THR A 21 5.59 1.23 6.62
N LEU A 22 5.19 1.70 7.80
CA LEU A 22 3.94 2.45 7.97
C LEU A 22 3.92 3.71 7.09
N ASP A 23 5.03 4.45 7.04
CA ASP A 23 5.13 5.66 6.21
C ASP A 23 5.06 5.33 4.71
N GLY A 24 5.76 4.29 4.26
CA GLY A 24 5.67 3.84 2.88
C GLY A 24 4.28 3.33 2.50
N TRP A 25 3.61 2.65 3.43
CA TRP A 25 2.22 2.23 3.25
C TRP A 25 1.28 3.43 3.14
N ARG A 26 1.39 4.40 4.05
CA ARG A 26 0.58 5.64 4.02
C ARG A 26 0.79 6.39 2.70
N ARG A 27 2.04 6.57 2.26
CA ARG A 27 2.35 7.15 0.93
C ARG A 27 1.71 6.37 -0.20
N PHE A 28 1.76 5.04 -0.18
CA PHE A 28 1.09 4.21 -1.19
C PHE A 28 -0.44 4.38 -1.18
N VAL A 29 -1.07 4.50 0.00
CA VAL A 29 -2.51 4.75 0.15
C VAL A 29 -2.90 6.11 -0.41
N ASP A 30 -2.07 7.12 -0.16
CA ASP A 30 -2.30 8.52 -0.54
C ASP A 30 -1.89 8.82 -2.00
N ALA A 31 -1.09 7.94 -2.62
CA ALA A 31 -0.68 8.07 -4.01
C ALA A 31 -1.93 8.14 -4.92
N LYS A 32 -2.06 9.26 -5.63
CA LYS A 32 -3.07 9.42 -6.68
C LYS A 32 -2.60 8.66 -7.92
N PRO A 33 -3.52 8.10 -8.72
CA PRO A 33 -3.15 7.60 -10.04
C PRO A 33 -2.42 8.72 -10.80
N ALA A 34 -1.25 8.43 -11.37
CA ALA A 34 -0.63 9.37 -12.27
C ALA A 34 -1.59 9.65 -13.43
N ILE A 35 -1.72 10.93 -13.76
CA ILE A 35 -2.44 11.39 -14.94
C ILE A 35 -1.37 11.92 -15.88
N PHE A 36 -1.46 11.55 -17.15
CA PHE A 36 -0.55 12.03 -18.17
C PHE A 36 -1.35 12.74 -19.26
N ASP A 37 -1.23 14.06 -19.29
CA ASP A 37 -1.85 14.88 -20.31
C ASP A 37 -1.02 14.79 -21.60
N LEU A 38 -1.64 14.21 -22.63
CA LEU A 38 -1.03 14.13 -23.95
C LEU A 38 -1.29 15.45 -24.69
N PRO A 39 -0.25 16.25 -25.01
CA PRO A 39 -0.42 17.44 -25.82
C PRO A 39 -0.93 17.08 -27.20
N ASP A 40 -1.70 17.98 -27.81
CA ASP A 40 -2.01 17.85 -29.23
C ASP A 40 -0.74 17.98 -30.09
N HIS A 41 -0.85 17.51 -31.34
CA HIS A 41 0.29 17.43 -32.25
C HIS A 41 0.85 18.82 -32.60
N ASP A 42 -0.02 19.82 -32.75
CA ASP A 42 0.38 21.15 -33.17
C ASP A 42 1.17 21.83 -32.05
N TYR A 43 0.68 21.76 -30.81
CA TYR A 43 1.39 22.23 -29.64
C TYR A 43 2.72 21.50 -29.43
N TYR A 44 2.74 20.17 -29.55
CA TYR A 44 3.96 19.38 -29.43
C TYR A 44 5.04 19.80 -30.45
N SER A 45 4.63 20.17 -31.67
CA SER A 45 5.54 20.62 -32.71
C SER A 45 6.26 21.93 -32.35
N THR A 46 5.60 22.79 -31.56
CA THR A 46 6.14 24.09 -31.12
C THR A 46 7.14 23.99 -29.96
N LEU A 47 7.21 22.84 -29.27
CA LEU A 47 8.11 22.65 -28.14
C LEU A 47 9.59 22.70 -28.57
N THR A 48 10.39 23.39 -27.75
CA THR A 48 11.84 23.41 -27.84
C THR A 48 12.43 22.03 -27.51
N GLY A 49 13.72 21.84 -27.83
CA GLY A 49 14.42 20.58 -27.51
C GLY A 49 14.42 20.25 -26.01
N ALA A 50 14.55 21.27 -25.15
CA ALA A 50 14.52 21.09 -23.70
C ALA A 50 13.12 20.69 -23.20
N GLU A 51 12.06 21.30 -23.74
CA GLU A 51 10.68 20.96 -23.38
C GLU A 51 10.27 19.57 -23.86
N LYS A 52 10.74 19.15 -25.04
CA LYS A 52 10.56 17.77 -25.53
C LYS A 52 11.25 16.76 -24.64
N LEU A 53 12.47 17.04 -24.20
CA LEU A 53 13.20 16.18 -23.26
C LEU A 53 12.45 16.05 -21.92
N ALA A 54 12.01 17.18 -21.34
CA ALA A 54 11.22 17.16 -20.11
C ALA A 54 9.86 16.44 -20.26
N PHE A 55 9.22 16.56 -21.43
CA PHE A 55 8.03 15.80 -21.76
C PHE A 55 8.32 14.30 -21.83
N ASP A 56 9.42 13.89 -22.49
CA ASP A 56 9.83 12.50 -22.58
C ASP A 56 10.16 11.90 -21.22
N ASP A 57 10.85 12.64 -20.35
CA ASP A 57 11.13 12.21 -18.98
C ASP A 57 9.83 11.97 -18.18
N ARG A 58 8.86 12.89 -18.26
CA ARG A 58 7.54 12.71 -17.63
C ARG A 58 6.78 11.53 -18.22
N ARG A 59 6.86 11.33 -19.54
CA ARG A 59 6.21 10.21 -20.24
C ARG A 59 6.81 8.88 -19.82
N MET A 60 8.15 8.82 -19.72
CA MET A 60 8.86 7.64 -19.23
C MET A 60 8.52 7.36 -17.77
N ALA A 61 8.49 8.38 -16.92
CA ALA A 61 8.07 8.25 -15.53
C ALA A 61 6.64 7.68 -15.42
N TYR A 62 5.68 8.26 -16.15
CA TYR A 62 4.30 7.77 -16.21
C TYR A 62 4.19 6.30 -16.63
N HIS A 63 4.89 5.90 -17.69
CA HIS A 63 4.87 4.51 -18.16
C HIS A 63 5.64 3.56 -17.24
N SER A 64 6.60 4.06 -16.45
CA SER A 64 7.34 3.27 -15.46
C SER A 64 6.49 2.92 -14.24
N GLU A 65 5.43 3.69 -13.94
CA GLU A 65 4.57 3.46 -12.77
C GLU A 65 3.63 2.23 -12.90
N LEU A 66 3.58 1.57 -14.06
CA LEU A 66 2.73 0.39 -14.33
C LEU A 66 1.31 0.56 -13.76
N VAL A 67 0.56 1.52 -14.32
CA VAL A 67 -0.80 1.87 -13.88
C VAL A 67 -1.63 0.62 -13.61
N ILE A 68 -2.01 0.43 -12.35
CA ILE A 68 -2.76 -0.75 -11.94
C ILE A 68 -4.23 -0.55 -12.34
N ILE A 69 -4.71 -1.35 -13.30
CA ILE A 69 -6.09 -1.31 -13.77
C ILE A 69 -6.98 -2.17 -12.87
N GLU A 70 -8.20 -1.70 -12.59
CA GLU A 70 -9.23 -2.52 -11.94
C GLU A 70 -9.66 -3.69 -12.83
N THR A 71 -9.08 -4.86 -12.56
CA THR A 71 -9.51 -6.11 -13.18
C THR A 71 -10.70 -6.72 -12.42
N SER A 72 -11.41 -7.66 -13.06
CA SER A 72 -12.45 -8.46 -12.39
C SER A 72 -11.90 -9.21 -11.17
N THR A 73 -10.66 -9.70 -11.24
CA THR A 73 -9.95 -10.35 -10.13
C THR A 73 -9.73 -9.39 -8.96
N VAL A 74 -9.27 -8.17 -9.22
CA VAL A 74 -9.09 -7.13 -8.18
C VAL A 74 -10.41 -6.81 -7.49
N ARG A 75 -11.49 -6.63 -8.26
CA ARG A 75 -12.83 -6.39 -7.71
C ARG A 75 -13.32 -7.56 -6.87
N HIS A 76 -13.12 -8.78 -7.33
CA HIS A 76 -13.54 -9.98 -6.61
C HIS A 76 -12.82 -10.10 -5.26
N ILE A 77 -11.49 -10.02 -5.24
CA ILE A 77 -10.68 -10.14 -4.02
C ILE A 77 -11.02 -9.01 -3.04
N THR A 78 -11.13 -7.77 -3.51
CA THR A 78 -11.50 -6.61 -2.68
C THR A 78 -12.87 -6.81 -2.04
N ARG A 79 -13.86 -7.33 -2.80
CA ARG A 79 -15.20 -7.63 -2.28
C ARG A 79 -15.16 -8.70 -1.20
N GLN A 80 -14.41 -9.78 -1.40
CA GLN A 80 -14.28 -10.85 -0.39
C GLN A 80 -13.59 -10.35 0.88
N GLY A 81 -12.49 -9.59 0.74
CA GLY A 81 -11.79 -9.00 1.87
C GLY A 81 -12.67 -8.07 2.71
N ARG A 82 -13.48 -7.22 2.05
CA ARG A 82 -14.45 -6.36 2.73
C ARG A 82 -15.51 -7.18 3.49
N LEU A 83 -16.04 -8.24 2.88
CA LEU A 83 -17.02 -9.11 3.52
C LEU A 83 -16.44 -9.80 4.75
N LEU A 84 -15.23 -10.35 4.64
CA LEU A 84 -14.55 -10.99 5.77
C LEU A 84 -14.27 -10.03 6.92
N THR A 85 -13.88 -8.78 6.60
CA THR A 85 -13.68 -7.74 7.61
C THR A 85 -14.98 -7.46 8.37
N LEU A 86 -16.12 -7.38 7.68
CA LEU A 86 -17.43 -7.20 8.32
C LEU A 86 -17.85 -8.40 9.17
N LEU A 87 -17.60 -9.63 8.68
CA LEU A 87 -17.92 -10.84 9.44
C LEU A 87 -17.09 -10.95 10.71
N ASN A 88 -15.79 -10.62 10.64
CA ASN A 88 -14.88 -10.69 11.77
C ASN A 88 -15.12 -9.63 12.85
N GLN A 89 -15.86 -8.54 12.56
CA GLN A 89 -16.19 -7.52 13.55
C GLN A 89 -17.05 -8.04 14.71
N ARG A 90 -17.84 -9.09 14.48
CA ARG A 90 -18.74 -9.67 15.49
C ARG A 90 -18.20 -10.98 16.09
N GLU A 91 -17.02 -11.42 15.65
CA GLU A 91 -16.42 -12.67 16.11
C GLU A 91 -15.46 -12.40 17.29
N CYS A 92 -15.78 -12.96 18.45
CA CYS A 92 -14.94 -12.88 19.65
C CYS A 92 -13.91 -14.03 19.74
N GLY A 93 -14.00 -15.02 18.84
CA GLY A 93 -13.13 -16.19 18.78
C GLY A 93 -12.22 -16.20 17.55
N ALA A 94 -12.18 -17.34 16.84
CA ALA A 94 -11.37 -17.49 15.65
C ALA A 94 -11.90 -16.61 14.50
N ARG A 95 -11.08 -15.67 14.03
CA ARG A 95 -11.38 -14.81 12.88
C ARG A 95 -11.10 -15.56 11.58
N ARG A 96 -11.95 -15.33 10.57
CA ARG A 96 -11.81 -15.92 9.24
C ARG A 96 -10.70 -15.20 8.47
N SER A 97 -9.88 -15.97 7.74
CA SER A 97 -8.82 -15.46 6.88
C SER A 97 -9.14 -15.69 5.40
N MET A 98 -8.44 -14.96 4.53
CA MET A 98 -8.47 -15.15 3.09
C MET A 98 -7.09 -15.52 2.59
N ILE A 99 -7.01 -16.50 1.70
CA ILE A 99 -5.77 -16.85 0.99
C ILE A 99 -5.97 -16.47 -0.48
N VAL A 100 -5.03 -15.71 -1.01
CA VAL A 100 -4.99 -15.35 -2.44
C VAL A 100 -3.87 -16.15 -3.09
N SER A 101 -4.22 -17.11 -3.93
CA SER A 101 -3.30 -17.99 -4.64
C SER A 101 -3.44 -17.84 -6.16
N GLY A 102 -2.42 -18.27 -6.89
CA GLY A 102 -2.36 -18.15 -8.35
C GLY A 102 -0.94 -18.21 -8.89
N PRO A 103 -0.76 -18.32 -10.21
CA PRO A 103 0.55 -18.42 -10.86
C PRO A 103 1.49 -17.24 -10.54
N TRP A 104 2.79 -17.42 -10.77
CA TRP A 104 3.75 -16.33 -10.67
C TRP A 104 3.37 -15.17 -11.61
N ALA A 105 3.70 -13.94 -11.22
CA ALA A 105 3.38 -12.71 -11.96
C ALA A 105 1.88 -12.46 -12.27
N SER A 106 0.94 -13.18 -11.64
CA SER A 106 -0.51 -13.00 -11.87
C SER A 106 -1.12 -11.77 -11.15
N GLY A 107 -0.29 -10.85 -10.65
CA GLY A 107 -0.74 -9.65 -9.95
C GLY A 107 -1.31 -9.88 -8.54
N LYS A 108 -0.94 -10.98 -7.85
CA LYS A 108 -1.44 -11.27 -6.47
C LYS A 108 -1.04 -10.19 -5.47
N THR A 109 0.25 -9.91 -5.36
CA THR A 109 0.81 -8.84 -4.52
C THR A 109 0.13 -7.50 -4.84
N THR A 110 0.01 -7.18 -6.11
CA THR A 110 -0.68 -5.97 -6.58
C THR A 110 -2.12 -5.93 -6.09
N THR A 111 -2.84 -7.03 -6.22
CA THR A 111 -4.26 -7.11 -5.85
C THR A 111 -4.48 -7.01 -4.34
N ILE A 112 -3.68 -7.69 -3.52
CA ILE A 112 -3.80 -7.60 -2.05
C ILE A 112 -3.41 -6.21 -1.55
N LYS A 113 -2.40 -5.56 -2.15
CA LYS A 113 -2.06 -4.16 -1.84
C LYS A 113 -3.20 -3.21 -2.19
N LEU A 114 -3.84 -3.39 -3.35
CA LEU A 114 -5.01 -2.61 -3.73
C LEU A 114 -6.19 -2.81 -2.79
N LEU A 115 -6.47 -4.06 -2.38
CA LEU A 115 -7.49 -4.35 -1.36
C LEU A 115 -7.21 -3.55 -0.07
N GLY A 116 -5.96 -3.58 0.41
CA GLY A 116 -5.56 -2.84 1.60
C GLY A 116 -5.73 -1.33 1.43
N LYS A 117 -5.28 -0.78 0.30
CA LYS A 117 -5.44 0.65 -0.03
C LYS A 117 -6.91 1.08 -0.04
N ILE A 118 -7.76 0.33 -0.73
CA ILE A 118 -9.20 0.62 -0.80
C ILE A 118 -9.84 0.53 0.59
N HIS A 119 -9.49 -0.49 1.39
CA HIS A 119 -9.97 -0.62 2.77
C HIS A 119 -9.57 0.57 3.63
N GLU A 120 -8.30 0.95 3.61
CA GLU A 120 -7.78 2.06 4.40
C GLU A 120 -8.44 3.40 4.01
N GLN A 121 -8.57 3.69 2.72
CA GLN A 121 -9.27 4.88 2.24
C GLN A 121 -10.74 4.92 2.72
N ASN A 122 -11.41 3.76 2.73
CA ASN A 122 -12.78 3.67 3.25
C ASN A 122 -12.84 3.94 4.77
N VAL A 123 -11.91 3.40 5.54
CA VAL A 123 -11.84 3.62 7.00
C VAL A 123 -11.52 5.07 7.33
N ARG A 124 -10.55 5.69 6.65
CA ARG A 124 -10.22 7.12 6.80
C ARG A 124 -11.42 8.02 6.48
N ARG A 125 -12.18 7.71 5.43
CA ARG A 125 -13.43 8.44 5.10
C ARG A 125 -14.51 8.26 6.16
N ARG A 126 -14.63 7.08 6.76
CA ARG A 126 -15.64 6.78 7.78
C ARG A 126 -15.32 7.36 9.15
N TYR A 127 -14.04 7.46 9.49
CA TYR A 127 -13.55 7.93 10.78
C TYR A 127 -12.53 9.06 10.60
N PRO A 128 -12.95 10.22 10.05
CA PRO A 128 -12.04 11.33 9.78
C PRO A 128 -11.41 11.85 11.07
N GLY A 129 -10.13 12.23 11.00
CA GLY A 129 -9.38 12.82 12.12
C GLY A 129 -8.93 11.83 13.21
N GLN A 130 -9.22 10.54 13.06
CA GLN A 130 -8.71 9.52 14.00
C GLN A 130 -7.36 8.98 13.51
N ASP A 131 -6.37 8.97 14.38
CA ASP A 131 -5.10 8.29 14.12
C ASP A 131 -5.32 6.77 14.23
N ARG A 132 -5.45 6.13 13.08
CA ARG A 132 -5.66 4.69 12.93
C ARG A 132 -4.61 4.11 12.01
N ILE A 133 -4.35 2.82 12.16
CA ILE A 133 -3.58 2.00 11.21
C ILE A 133 -4.50 0.87 10.74
N PRO A 134 -5.42 1.13 9.79
CA PRO A 134 -6.43 0.14 9.41
C PRO A 134 -5.84 -1.10 8.75
N VAL A 135 -4.69 -0.94 8.07
CA VAL A 135 -4.01 -2.03 7.37
C VAL A 135 -2.54 -2.08 7.75
N VAL A 136 -2.06 -3.29 8.03
CA VAL A 136 -0.63 -3.62 8.12
C VAL A 136 -0.25 -4.47 6.94
N TYR A 137 0.80 -4.10 6.22
CA TYR A 137 1.34 -4.86 5.09
C TYR A 137 2.77 -5.30 5.38
N ILE A 138 2.99 -6.62 5.46
CA ILE A 138 4.33 -7.20 5.66
C ILE A 138 4.61 -8.26 4.60
N THR A 139 5.88 -8.51 4.34
CA THR A 139 6.33 -9.65 3.54
C THR A 139 6.83 -10.76 4.45
N THR A 140 6.64 -12.03 4.07
CA THR A 140 7.21 -13.13 4.84
C THR A 140 8.73 -13.14 4.72
N PRO A 141 9.48 -13.22 5.83
CA PRO A 141 10.92 -13.32 5.78
C PRO A 141 11.33 -14.68 5.18
N PRO A 142 12.39 -14.75 4.36
CA PRO A 142 12.87 -16.00 3.79
C PRO A 142 13.30 -16.94 4.92
N LYS A 143 12.77 -18.18 4.91
CA LYS A 143 13.00 -19.19 5.97
C LYS A 143 12.69 -18.59 7.37
N GLY A 144 11.57 -17.88 7.45
CA GLY A 144 11.17 -17.05 8.59
C GLY A 144 10.82 -17.84 9.84
N SER A 145 11.53 -17.60 10.95
CA SER A 145 11.08 -18.04 12.27
C SER A 145 9.96 -17.12 12.80
N PRO A 146 9.16 -17.55 13.79
CA PRO A 146 8.17 -16.69 14.43
C PRO A 146 8.74 -15.35 14.90
N ARG A 147 10.00 -15.36 15.36
CA ARG A 147 10.74 -14.14 15.74
C ARG A 147 10.89 -13.18 14.57
N LYS A 148 11.34 -13.68 13.42
CA LYS A 148 11.54 -12.84 12.23
C LYS A 148 10.21 -12.25 11.77
N LEU A 149 9.14 -13.04 11.80
CA LEU A 149 7.80 -12.54 11.47
C LEU A 149 7.36 -11.42 12.41
N ALA A 150 7.50 -11.61 13.73
CA ALA A 150 7.22 -10.56 14.71
C ALA A 150 8.07 -9.30 14.49
N SER A 151 9.34 -9.45 14.09
CA SER A 151 10.21 -8.34 13.71
C SER A 151 9.72 -7.59 12.48
N GLU A 152 9.16 -8.25 11.46
CA GLU A 152 8.56 -7.55 10.30
C GLU A 152 7.39 -6.65 10.72
N PHE A 153 6.55 -7.09 11.65
CA PHE A 153 5.50 -6.22 12.22
C PHE A 153 6.09 -5.02 12.97
N ALA A 154 7.09 -5.24 13.82
CA ALA A 154 7.74 -4.17 14.57
C ALA A 154 8.40 -3.15 13.63
N ASN A 155 9.07 -3.63 12.57
CA ASN A 155 9.66 -2.79 11.52
C ASN A 155 8.59 -1.98 10.79
N PHE A 156 7.46 -2.61 10.42
CA PHE A 156 6.34 -1.90 9.80
C PHE A 156 5.86 -0.75 10.68
N LEU A 157 5.66 -1.02 11.98
CA LEU A 157 5.14 -0.06 12.96
C LEU A 157 6.19 0.96 13.45
N GLY A 158 7.46 0.86 13.04
CA GLY A 158 8.54 1.72 13.52
C GLY A 158 8.90 1.51 15.00
N LEU A 159 8.60 0.33 15.56
CA LEU A 159 8.86 0.05 16.96
C LEU A 159 10.35 -0.23 17.21
N PRO A 160 10.94 0.32 18.29
CA PRO A 160 12.32 0.05 18.62
C PRO A 160 12.49 -1.41 19.06
N THR A 161 13.18 -2.21 18.24
CA THR A 161 13.53 -3.59 18.60
C THR A 161 14.87 -3.60 19.34
N ARG A 162 14.87 -3.96 20.63
CA ARG A 162 16.11 -4.10 21.41
C ARG A 162 16.67 -5.51 21.27
N GLN A 163 17.99 -5.67 21.25
CA GLN A 163 18.66 -6.97 21.14
C GLN A 163 18.20 -8.00 22.18
N ARG A 164 17.74 -7.56 23.37
CA ARG A 164 17.29 -8.44 24.46
C ARG A 164 15.83 -8.87 24.39
N HIS A 165 14.99 -8.24 23.56
CA HIS A 165 13.58 -8.63 23.48
C HIS A 165 13.48 -10.02 22.88
N ASN A 166 12.79 -10.95 23.55
CA ASN A 166 12.47 -12.26 23.01
C ASN A 166 11.29 -12.14 22.01
N THR A 167 10.85 -13.25 21.40
CA THR A 167 9.75 -13.21 20.41
C THR A 167 8.43 -12.74 21.01
N THR A 168 8.13 -13.16 22.23
CA THR A 168 6.90 -12.81 22.96
C THR A 168 6.86 -11.31 23.25
N ASP A 169 7.98 -10.73 23.73
CA ASP A 169 8.06 -9.29 24.02
C ASP A 169 7.76 -8.44 22.77
N ILE A 170 8.24 -8.88 21.61
CA ILE A 170 7.98 -8.20 20.32
C ILE A 170 6.52 -8.38 19.92
N ALA A 171 5.98 -9.60 20.02
CA ALA A 171 4.60 -9.89 19.67
C ALA A 171 3.61 -9.12 20.54
N ASP A 172 3.84 -9.04 21.85
CA ASP A 172 2.99 -8.31 22.79
C ASP A 172 2.98 -6.81 22.49
N ALA A 173 4.15 -6.22 22.24
CA ALA A 173 4.28 -4.81 21.85
C ALA A 173 3.54 -4.53 20.53
N VAL A 174 3.68 -5.40 19.53
CA VAL A 174 2.96 -5.32 18.26
C VAL A 174 1.45 -5.40 18.49
N CYS A 175 0.97 -6.43 19.19
CA CYS A 175 -0.46 -6.63 19.46
C CYS A 175 -1.10 -5.45 20.21
N HIS A 176 -0.37 -4.86 21.16
CA HIS A 176 -0.81 -3.65 21.86
C HIS A 176 -1.01 -2.50 20.87
N VAL A 177 -0.01 -2.22 20.02
CA VAL A 177 -0.09 -1.14 19.03
C VAL A 177 -1.19 -1.38 18.00
N LEU A 178 -1.35 -2.60 17.49
CA LEU A 178 -2.42 -2.93 16.52
C LEU A 178 -3.82 -2.74 17.13
N THR A 179 -3.96 -3.00 18.43
CA THR A 179 -5.22 -2.84 19.15
C THR A 179 -5.54 -1.36 19.34
N GLU A 180 -4.59 -0.57 19.85
CA GLU A 180 -4.74 0.89 20.06
C GLU A 180 -4.97 1.63 18.74
N ALA A 181 -4.24 1.24 17.68
CA ALA A 181 -4.36 1.80 16.35
C ALA A 181 -5.62 1.33 15.58
N ARG A 182 -6.44 0.44 16.19
CA ARG A 182 -7.66 -0.12 15.61
C ARG A 182 -7.43 -0.74 14.23
N THR A 183 -6.42 -1.60 14.14
CA THR A 183 -6.10 -2.33 12.91
C THR A 183 -7.19 -3.34 12.57
N ASP A 184 -7.68 -3.29 11.33
CA ASP A 184 -8.73 -4.16 10.83
C ASP A 184 -8.15 -5.35 10.04
N ILE A 185 -7.12 -5.11 9.22
CA ILE A 185 -6.58 -6.09 8.28
C ILE A 185 -5.06 -6.18 8.44
N VAL A 186 -4.56 -7.41 8.54
CA VAL A 186 -3.14 -7.74 8.38
C VAL A 186 -2.96 -8.48 7.06
N ILE A 187 -2.14 -7.94 6.17
CA ILE A 187 -1.78 -8.52 4.89
C ILE A 187 -0.36 -9.07 5.02
N VAL A 188 -0.23 -10.37 4.75
CA VAL A 188 1.06 -11.08 4.73
C VAL A 188 1.31 -11.53 3.31
N ASP A 189 2.26 -10.89 2.64
CA ASP A 189 2.63 -11.23 1.27
C ASP A 189 3.78 -12.25 1.25
N ILE A 190 3.57 -13.36 0.55
CA ILE A 190 4.59 -14.41 0.42
C ILE A 190 5.40 -14.12 -0.84
N THR A 191 6.53 -13.45 -0.65
CA THR A 191 7.53 -13.30 -1.69
C THR A 191 8.50 -14.48 -1.60
N ASP A 192 8.22 -15.57 -2.31
CA ASP A 192 9.25 -16.59 -2.57
C ASP A 192 10.32 -15.96 -3.48
N ARG A 193 11.46 -15.60 -2.88
CA ARG A 193 12.74 -15.52 -3.60
C ARG A 193 13.41 -16.88 -3.45
N THR A 194 13.03 -17.83 -4.29
CA THR A 194 13.89 -18.96 -4.67
C THR A 194 14.78 -18.53 -5.82
#